data_AF-A0A349JRF3-F1
#
_entry.id   AF-A0A349JRF3-F1
#
_cell.length_a   1.000
_cell.length_b   1.000
_cell.length_c   1.000
_cell.angle_alpha   90.00
_cell.angle_beta   90.00
_cell.angle_gamma   90.00
#
_symmetry.space_group_name_H-M   'P 1'
#
loop_
_entity.id
_entity.type
_entity.pdbx_description
1 polymer ?
#
loop_
_entity_poly.entity_id
_entity_poly.type
_entity_poly.pdbx_seq_one_letter_code
_entity_poly.pdbx_strand_id
1 'polypeptide(L)'
;MLNALAYESWVLHALIWLPLLGMVHVLWAAEDRAKELALGWSLVVFVLSVGLWWAYDPDLGGGYQLSSSLPWIEAWGVNYALGLDGISLFMVMLSTFTTPLAILGSFNYIKKRQKSFYALMLLLEVGVVGVFTAVDLFLFYVFFELTLVPMYFIIGIWGGERRVYAAIKFFLYTAIGSLLMLVGILYMYARGKALLGVASFAFVDLFQIPLTPGEQMWLFGAFALAFAIKVPVFPFHTWLPDAHVEAPTAGSVILAGVLLKMG
;
A
#
# COMPACT_ATOMS: atom_id res chain seq x y z
N MET A 1 -21.18 1.99 20.35
CA MET A 1 -19.89 1.77 21.05
C MET A 1 -18.74 2.43 20.30
N LEU A 2 -18.59 2.21 18.98
CA LEU A 2 -17.53 2.83 18.16
C LEU A 2 -17.57 4.37 18.17
N ASN A 3 -18.77 4.97 18.05
CA ASN A 3 -18.92 6.44 18.12
C ASN A 3 -18.49 7.01 19.47
N ALA A 4 -18.70 6.27 20.57
CA ALA A 4 -18.28 6.68 21.91
C ALA A 4 -16.74 6.68 22.07
N LEU A 5 -16.04 5.92 21.24
CA LEU A 5 -14.57 5.87 21.18
C LEU A 5 -13.99 6.82 20.12
N ALA A 6 -14.84 7.63 19.46
CA ALA A 6 -14.48 8.43 18.30
C ALA A 6 -13.73 7.61 17.22
N TYR A 7 -14.09 6.33 17.05
CA TYR A 7 -13.36 5.36 16.21
C TYR A 7 -13.04 5.88 14.81
N GLU A 8 -14.01 6.55 14.18
CA GLU A 8 -13.89 7.10 12.82
C GLU A 8 -12.76 8.13 12.66
N SER A 9 -12.35 8.83 13.73
CA SER A 9 -11.34 9.90 13.64
C SER A 9 -9.90 9.40 13.70
N TRP A 10 -9.66 8.18 14.18
CA TRP A 10 -8.29 7.69 14.42
C TRP A 10 -8.00 6.32 13.80
N VAL A 11 -9.01 5.53 13.43
CA VAL A 11 -8.78 4.14 12.99
C VAL A 11 -7.86 4.05 11.78
N LEU A 12 -8.06 4.86 10.73
CA LEU A 12 -7.23 4.76 9.52
C LEU A 12 -5.75 5.06 9.84
N HIS A 13 -5.50 6.02 10.74
CA HIS A 13 -4.17 6.27 11.26
C HIS A 13 -3.62 5.06 12.00
N ALA A 14 -4.40 4.47 12.90
CA ALA A 14 -3.98 3.30 13.67
C ALA A 14 -3.65 2.10 12.77
N LEU A 15 -4.42 1.85 11.72
CA LEU A 15 -4.15 0.75 10.78
C LEU A 15 -2.84 0.91 10.01
N ILE A 16 -2.36 2.14 9.83
CA ILE A 16 -1.06 2.43 9.19
C ILE A 16 0.08 2.45 10.21
N TRP A 17 -0.11 3.12 11.35
CA TRP A 17 0.98 3.36 12.30
C TRP A 17 1.22 2.21 13.28
N LEU A 18 0.21 1.42 13.66
CA LEU A 18 0.40 0.25 14.52
C LEU A 18 1.29 -0.83 13.91
N PRO A 19 1.15 -1.24 12.63
CA PRO A 19 2.09 -2.20 12.04
C PRO A 19 3.50 -1.62 11.93
N LEU A 20 3.65 -0.30 11.73
CA LEU A 20 4.97 0.35 11.76
C LEU A 20 5.61 0.33 13.17
N LEU A 21 4.82 0.59 14.22
CA LEU A 21 5.27 0.42 15.60
C LEU A 21 5.61 -1.04 15.89
N GLY A 22 4.83 -1.97 15.35
CA GLY A 22 5.09 -3.40 15.42
C GLY A 22 6.39 -3.80 14.74
N MET A 23 6.70 -3.23 13.58
CA MET A 23 7.97 -3.41 12.89
C MET A 23 9.14 -3.01 13.78
N VAL A 24 9.09 -1.81 14.38
CA VAL A 24 10.14 -1.31 15.29
C VAL A 24 10.28 -2.22 16.51
N HIS A 25 9.15 -2.62 17.10
CA HIS A 25 9.13 -3.51 18.26
C HIS A 25 9.77 -4.88 17.92
N VAL A 26 9.45 -5.47 16.77
CA VAL A 26 10.03 -6.74 16.30
C VAL A 26 11.54 -6.62 16.08
N LEU A 27 12.04 -5.49 15.56
CA LEU A 27 13.47 -5.28 15.34
C LEU A 27 14.26 -5.16 16.65
N TRP A 28 13.68 -4.58 17.70
CA TRP A 28 14.32 -4.45 19.01
C TRP A 28 14.15 -5.68 19.91
N ALA A 29 13.13 -6.50 19.70
CA ALA A 29 12.88 -7.70 20.47
C ALA A 29 13.96 -8.78 20.23
N ALA A 30 13.97 -9.84 21.04
CA ALA A 30 14.80 -11.02 20.81
C ALA A 30 14.35 -11.81 19.56
N GLU A 31 15.28 -12.53 18.92
CA GLU A 31 15.04 -13.18 17.61
C GLU A 31 13.95 -14.25 17.67
N ASP A 32 13.89 -14.97 18.79
CA ASP A 32 12.93 -16.02 19.09
C ASP A 32 11.50 -15.51 19.28
N ARG A 33 11.33 -14.24 19.65
CA ARG A 33 10.02 -13.58 19.86
C ARG A 33 9.48 -12.85 18.63
N ALA A 34 10.28 -12.73 17.57
CA ALA A 34 9.96 -11.90 16.41
C ALA A 34 8.63 -12.29 15.76
N LYS A 35 8.39 -13.60 15.64
CA LYS A 35 7.22 -14.15 14.96
C LYS A 35 5.93 -13.98 15.78
N GLU A 36 5.99 -14.21 17.10
CA GLU A 36 4.84 -14.02 18.00
C GLU A 36 4.46 -12.54 18.10
N LEU A 37 5.45 -11.64 18.16
CA LEU A 37 5.21 -10.21 18.19
C LEU A 37 4.58 -9.72 16.89
N ALA A 38 5.11 -10.13 15.74
CA ALA A 38 4.53 -9.72 14.46
C ALA A 38 3.12 -10.27 14.25
N LEU A 39 2.86 -11.50 14.69
CA LEU A 39 1.51 -12.06 14.69
C LEU A 39 0.57 -11.26 15.61
N GLY A 40 1.04 -10.91 16.82
CA GLY A 40 0.27 -10.09 17.75
C GLY A 40 -0.12 -8.73 17.17
N TRP A 41 0.83 -8.01 16.56
CA TRP A 41 0.57 -6.72 15.93
C TRP A 41 -0.40 -6.82 14.74
N SER A 42 -0.16 -7.76 13.83
CA SER A 42 -1.05 -7.96 12.67
C SER A 42 -2.46 -8.39 13.07
N LEU A 43 -2.61 -9.19 14.14
CA LEU A 43 -3.93 -9.52 14.69
C LEU A 43 -4.63 -8.31 15.31
N VAL A 44 -3.90 -7.43 16.01
CA VAL A 44 -4.48 -6.17 16.53
C VAL A 44 -4.97 -5.30 15.37
N VAL A 45 -4.15 -5.15 14.31
CA VAL A 45 -4.52 -4.39 13.11
C VAL A 45 -5.74 -4.99 12.42
N PHE A 46 -5.81 -6.32 12.29
CA PHE A 46 -6.98 -7.02 11.75
C PHE A 46 -8.24 -6.82 12.60
N VAL A 47 -8.15 -6.97 13.92
CA VAL A 47 -9.30 -6.78 14.82
C VAL A 47 -9.81 -5.35 14.75
N LEU A 48 -8.90 -4.36 14.65
CA LEU A 48 -9.29 -2.98 14.41
C LEU A 48 -9.97 -2.84 13.05
N SER A 49 -9.42 -3.37 11.96
CA SER A 49 -10.01 -3.21 10.62
C SER A 49 -11.41 -3.80 10.50
N VAL A 50 -11.73 -4.86 11.24
CA VAL A 50 -13.08 -5.44 11.31
C VAL A 50 -14.12 -4.42 11.81
N GLY A 51 -13.71 -3.48 12.68
CA GLY A 51 -14.55 -2.38 13.12
C GLY A 51 -15.04 -1.46 11.99
N LEU A 52 -14.31 -1.40 10.86
CA LEU A 52 -14.68 -0.58 9.70
C LEU A 52 -16.01 -1.03 9.08
N TRP A 53 -16.35 -2.33 9.17
CA TRP A 53 -17.60 -2.87 8.63
C TRP A 53 -18.84 -2.20 9.22
N TRP A 54 -18.81 -1.87 10.52
CA TRP A 54 -19.93 -1.20 11.20
C TRP A 54 -19.81 0.32 11.23
N ALA A 55 -18.63 0.86 10.97
CA ALA A 55 -18.40 2.30 10.90
C ALA A 55 -18.73 2.88 9.51
N TYR A 56 -18.60 2.08 8.46
CA TYR A 56 -18.92 2.48 7.11
C TYR A 56 -20.44 2.45 6.88
N ASP A 57 -21.00 3.55 6.41
CA ASP A 57 -22.43 3.67 6.10
C ASP A 57 -22.65 3.75 4.58
N PRO A 58 -23.15 2.70 3.91
CA PRO A 58 -23.35 2.72 2.46
C PRO A 58 -24.43 3.71 1.99
N ASP A 59 -25.30 4.19 2.89
CA ASP A 59 -26.44 5.05 2.57
C ASP A 59 -26.09 6.55 2.57
N LEU A 60 -24.92 6.94 3.11
CA LEU A 60 -24.47 8.35 3.18
C LEU A 60 -24.16 9.00 1.82
N GLY A 61 -24.29 8.26 0.71
CA GLY A 61 -23.97 8.75 -0.63
C GLY A 61 -22.47 8.75 -0.91
N GLY A 62 -22.11 8.80 -2.20
CA GLY A 62 -20.72 8.65 -2.65
C GLY A 62 -19.74 9.67 -2.06
N GLY A 63 -18.49 9.26 -1.89
CA GLY A 63 -17.41 10.07 -1.29
C GLY A 63 -16.58 9.26 -0.31
N TYR A 64 -15.55 9.87 0.26
CA TYR A 64 -14.71 9.25 1.28
C TYR A 64 -15.29 9.45 2.68
N GLN A 65 -15.45 8.37 3.41
CA GLN A 65 -15.82 8.35 4.82
C GLN A 65 -14.57 8.17 5.71
N LEU A 66 -14.73 8.34 7.01
CA LEU A 66 -13.63 8.26 7.99
C LEU A 66 -12.43 9.13 7.55
N SER A 67 -12.71 10.28 6.93
CA SER A 67 -11.70 11.08 6.26
C SER A 67 -10.95 11.98 7.23
N SER A 68 -9.66 12.13 6.98
CA SER A 68 -8.78 13.02 7.72
C SER A 68 -7.81 13.67 6.74
N SER A 69 -7.43 14.92 7.00
CA SER A 69 -6.43 15.60 6.17
C SER A 69 -5.59 16.51 7.06
N LEU A 70 -4.29 16.22 7.09
CA LEU A 70 -3.30 16.98 7.84
C LEU A 70 -2.21 17.48 6.90
N PRO A 71 -1.76 18.74 6.99
CA PRO A 71 -0.62 19.21 6.21
C PRO A 71 0.62 18.36 6.45
N TRP A 72 1.28 17.90 5.38
CA TRP A 72 2.51 17.12 5.47
C TRP A 72 3.71 17.83 4.84
N ILE A 73 3.58 18.26 3.57
CA ILE A 73 4.59 19.06 2.87
C ILE A 73 3.91 20.31 2.31
N GLU A 74 3.69 21.30 3.18
CA GLU A 74 2.94 22.52 2.88
C GLU A 74 3.48 23.27 1.64
N ALA A 75 4.81 23.33 1.48
CA ALA A 75 5.46 24.00 0.34
C ALA A 75 5.05 23.40 -1.02
N TRP A 76 4.60 22.15 -1.04
CA TRP A 76 4.14 21.43 -2.22
C TRP A 76 2.63 21.15 -2.21
N GLY A 77 1.91 21.58 -1.17
CA GLY A 77 0.48 21.28 -1.02
C GLY A 77 0.18 19.79 -0.84
N VAL A 78 1.14 19.01 -0.32
CA VAL A 78 0.93 17.58 -0.03
C VAL A 78 0.34 17.45 1.37
N ASN A 79 -0.77 16.70 1.45
CA ASN A 79 -1.40 16.40 2.72
C ASN A 79 -1.24 14.91 3.06
N TYR A 80 -1.08 14.61 4.35
CA TYR A 80 -1.41 13.30 4.87
C TYR A 80 -2.94 13.21 4.93
N ALA A 81 -3.54 12.87 3.78
CA ALA A 81 -4.97 12.78 3.62
C ALA A 81 -5.39 11.32 3.47
N LEU A 82 -6.24 10.86 4.39
CA LEU A 82 -6.81 9.53 4.37
C LEU A 82 -8.33 9.60 4.18
N GLY A 83 -8.89 8.55 3.60
CA GLY A 83 -10.32 8.36 3.44
C GLY A 83 -10.64 6.93 3.05
N LEU A 84 -11.89 6.54 3.27
CA LEU A 84 -12.36 5.20 3.00
C LEU A 84 -13.61 5.26 2.12
N ASP A 85 -13.55 4.64 0.95
CA ASP A 85 -14.73 4.33 0.14
C ASP A 85 -15.12 2.85 0.28
N GLY A 86 -16.20 2.45 -0.39
CA GLY A 86 -16.70 1.08 -0.34
C GLY A 86 -15.72 0.03 -0.89
N ILE A 87 -14.87 0.38 -1.87
CA ILE A 87 -13.87 -0.54 -2.42
C ILE A 87 -12.70 -0.64 -1.44
N SER A 88 -12.20 0.49 -0.96
CA SER A 88 -11.13 0.58 0.04
C SER A 88 -11.47 -0.20 1.30
N LEU A 89 -12.72 -0.19 1.76
CA LEU A 89 -13.19 -0.99 2.89
C LEU A 89 -12.82 -2.47 2.73
N PHE A 90 -13.22 -3.09 1.62
CA PHE A 90 -12.93 -4.50 1.36
C PHE A 90 -11.44 -4.77 1.19
N MET A 91 -10.72 -3.87 0.52
CA MET A 91 -9.29 -4.04 0.29
C MET A 91 -8.46 -3.93 1.57
N VAL A 92 -8.79 -3.00 2.46
CA VAL A 92 -8.15 -2.87 3.78
C VAL A 92 -8.47 -4.09 4.65
N MET A 93 -9.73 -4.53 4.70
CA MET A 93 -10.12 -5.72 5.47
C MET A 93 -9.44 -6.99 4.94
N LEU A 94 -9.39 -7.18 3.61
CA LEU A 94 -8.70 -8.31 2.98
C LEU A 94 -7.20 -8.29 3.29
N SER A 95 -6.57 -7.13 3.21
CA SER A 95 -5.14 -6.96 3.45
C SER A 95 -4.76 -7.30 4.88
N THR A 96 -5.48 -6.69 5.84
CA THR A 96 -5.27 -6.91 7.27
C THR A 96 -5.67 -8.32 7.72
N PHE A 97 -6.59 -8.99 7.02
CA PHE A 97 -6.88 -10.41 7.24
C PHE A 97 -5.77 -11.33 6.72
N THR A 98 -5.20 -11.02 5.55
CA THR A 98 -4.22 -11.89 4.89
C THR A 98 -2.85 -11.85 5.59
N THR A 99 -2.44 -10.69 6.12
CA THR A 99 -1.16 -10.51 6.81
C THR A 99 -0.92 -11.47 7.98
N PRO A 100 -1.81 -11.59 8.99
CA PRO A 100 -1.62 -12.52 10.10
C PRO A 100 -1.60 -13.98 9.65
N LEU A 101 -2.35 -14.34 8.60
CA LEU A 101 -2.32 -15.69 8.02
C LEU A 101 -0.98 -15.99 7.33
N ALA A 102 -0.45 -15.04 6.57
CA ALA A 102 0.86 -15.17 5.92
C ALA A 102 1.98 -15.28 6.98
N ILE A 103 1.92 -14.47 8.04
CA ILE A 103 2.84 -14.52 9.18
C ILE A 103 2.75 -15.87 9.90
N LEU A 104 1.54 -16.32 10.26
CA LEU A 104 1.34 -17.60 10.93
C LEU A 104 1.85 -18.77 10.09
N GLY A 105 1.55 -18.75 8.79
CA GLY A 105 2.01 -19.75 7.84
C GLY A 105 3.53 -19.83 7.71
N SER A 106 4.28 -18.77 8.05
CA SER A 106 5.74 -18.74 7.93
C SER A 106 6.53 -19.25 9.13
N PHE A 107 5.87 -19.51 10.27
CA PHE A 107 6.55 -19.87 11.55
C PHE A 107 7.48 -21.07 11.44
N ASN A 108 7.11 -22.03 10.59
CA ASN A 108 7.79 -23.32 10.52
C ASN A 108 8.97 -23.35 9.55
N TYR A 109 9.06 -22.44 8.58
CA TYR A 109 10.13 -22.47 7.57
C TYR A 109 11.04 -21.23 7.55
N ILE A 110 10.59 -20.08 8.06
CA ILE A 110 11.47 -18.91 8.22
C ILE A 110 12.29 -19.07 9.49
N LYS A 111 13.55 -19.52 9.35
CA LYS A 111 14.47 -19.76 10.49
C LYS A 111 15.64 -18.79 10.57
N LYS A 112 16.05 -18.18 9.45
CA LYS A 112 17.15 -17.20 9.38
C LYS A 112 16.60 -15.78 9.38
N ARG A 113 17.25 -14.86 10.10
CA ARG A 113 16.94 -13.42 10.10
C ARG A 113 15.43 -13.15 10.30
N GLN A 114 14.82 -13.87 11.23
CA GLN A 114 13.39 -13.83 11.50
C GLN A 114 12.91 -12.40 11.79
N LYS A 115 13.65 -11.64 12.60
CA LYS A 115 13.31 -10.23 12.89
C LYS A 115 13.12 -9.42 11.62
N SER A 116 14.10 -9.48 10.71
CA SER A 116 14.05 -8.74 9.46
C SER A 116 12.88 -9.18 8.58
N PHE A 117 12.61 -10.49 8.49
CA PHE A 117 11.47 -10.99 7.72
C PHE A 117 10.14 -10.45 8.24
N TYR A 118 9.88 -10.63 9.54
CA TYR A 118 8.61 -10.25 10.15
C TYR A 118 8.43 -8.73 10.25
N ALA A 119 9.52 -7.98 10.45
CA ALA A 119 9.51 -6.52 10.36
C ALA A 119 9.12 -6.05 8.94
N LEU A 120 9.67 -6.68 7.89
CA LEU A 120 9.33 -6.34 6.51
C LEU A 120 7.89 -6.72 6.16
N MET A 121 7.34 -7.81 6.71
CA MET A 121 5.92 -8.16 6.54
C MET A 121 5.00 -7.09 7.12
N LEU A 122 5.32 -6.56 8.31
CA LEU A 122 4.56 -5.46 8.90
C LEU A 122 4.75 -4.15 8.12
N LEU A 123 5.96 -3.84 7.64
CA LEU A 123 6.19 -2.69 6.78
C LEU A 123 5.43 -2.79 5.45
N LEU A 124 5.30 -4.00 4.91
CA LEU A 124 4.50 -4.26 3.72
C LEU A 124 3.01 -3.98 4.00
N GLU A 125 2.50 -4.38 5.16
CA GLU A 125 1.13 -4.06 5.61
C GLU A 125 0.90 -2.55 5.69
N VAL A 126 1.86 -1.77 6.23
CA VAL A 126 1.81 -0.29 6.23
C VAL A 126 1.60 0.26 4.83
N GLY A 127 2.43 -0.17 3.87
CA GLY A 127 2.35 0.31 2.49
C GLY A 127 1.04 -0.05 1.82
N VAL A 128 0.57 -1.28 2.00
CA VAL A 128 -0.69 -1.75 1.40
C VAL A 128 -1.89 -1.01 1.96
N VAL A 129 -2.02 -0.91 3.29
CA VAL A 129 -3.15 -0.19 3.91
C VAL A 129 -3.12 1.28 3.52
N GLY A 130 -1.93 1.88 3.48
CA GLY A 130 -1.74 3.27 3.03
C GLY A 130 -2.21 3.50 1.59
N VAL A 131 -1.91 2.57 0.67
CA VAL A 131 -2.37 2.67 -0.74
C VAL A 131 -3.89 2.73 -0.83
N PHE A 132 -4.59 1.86 -0.10
CA PHE A 132 -6.05 1.78 -0.19
C PHE A 132 -6.77 2.90 0.58
N THR A 133 -6.07 3.64 1.44
CA THR A 133 -6.68 4.70 2.27
C THR A 133 -6.22 6.10 1.89
N ALA A 134 -5.17 6.26 1.08
CA ALA A 134 -4.67 7.56 0.67
C ALA A 134 -5.64 8.26 -0.31
N VAL A 135 -6.00 9.51 0.01
CA VAL A 135 -6.82 10.37 -0.86
C VAL A 135 -6.08 11.61 -1.39
N ASP A 136 -4.77 11.65 -1.13
CA ASP A 136 -3.78 12.53 -1.76
C ASP A 136 -2.93 11.67 -2.72
N LEU A 137 -2.80 12.12 -3.97
CA LEU A 137 -2.17 11.34 -5.04
C LEU A 137 -0.66 11.16 -4.84
N PHE A 138 0.01 12.12 -4.20
CA PHE A 138 1.43 11.97 -3.85
C PHE A 138 1.60 10.99 -2.68
N LEU A 139 0.74 11.08 -1.67
CA LEU A 139 0.71 10.12 -0.56
C LEU A 139 0.44 8.69 -1.05
N PHE A 140 -0.53 8.52 -1.96
CA PHE A 140 -0.80 7.26 -2.65
C PHE A 140 0.48 6.70 -3.30
N TYR A 141 1.19 7.52 -4.07
CA TYR A 141 2.43 7.12 -4.73
C TYR A 141 3.50 6.67 -3.72
N VAL A 142 3.67 7.40 -2.63
CA VAL A 142 4.64 7.05 -1.56
C VAL A 142 4.33 5.68 -0.98
N PHE A 143 3.07 5.40 -0.63
CA PHE A 143 2.69 4.09 -0.12
C PHE A 143 2.79 2.99 -1.18
N PHE A 144 2.46 3.30 -2.44
CA PHE A 144 2.57 2.38 -3.57
C PHE A 144 4.02 1.90 -3.75
N GLU A 145 4.98 2.84 -3.75
CA GLU A 145 6.41 2.54 -3.81
C GLU A 145 6.91 1.86 -2.55
N LEU A 146 6.38 2.24 -1.37
CA LEU A 146 6.74 1.60 -0.11
C LEU A 146 6.47 0.10 -0.14
N THR A 147 5.45 -0.39 -0.86
CA THR A 147 5.21 -1.84 -0.98
C THR A 147 6.32 -2.59 -1.74
N LEU A 148 7.03 -1.92 -2.65
CA LEU A 148 8.06 -2.55 -3.46
C LEU A 148 9.30 -2.91 -2.64
N VAL A 149 9.69 -2.04 -1.69
CA VAL A 149 10.93 -2.19 -0.92
C VAL A 149 10.91 -3.45 -0.03
N PRO A 150 9.90 -3.69 0.83
CA PRO A 150 9.83 -4.92 1.61
C PRO A 150 9.70 -6.15 0.74
N MET A 151 8.88 -6.10 -0.32
CA MET A 151 8.68 -7.26 -1.18
C MET A 151 9.97 -7.65 -1.91
N TYR A 152 10.74 -6.68 -2.39
CA TYR A 152 12.07 -6.90 -2.98
C TYR A 152 12.98 -7.69 -2.02
N PHE A 153 13.08 -7.27 -0.76
CA PHE A 153 13.90 -7.96 0.24
C PHE A 153 13.33 -9.33 0.64
N ILE A 154 12.01 -9.46 0.78
CA ILE A 154 11.33 -10.72 1.11
C ILE A 154 11.66 -11.78 0.05
N ILE A 155 11.55 -11.43 -1.24
CA ILE A 155 11.95 -12.31 -2.34
C ILE A 155 13.47 -12.54 -2.29
N GLY A 156 14.28 -11.49 -2.34
CA GLY A 156 15.73 -11.58 -2.54
C GLY A 156 16.51 -12.30 -1.42
N ILE A 157 16.01 -12.28 -0.18
CA ILE A 157 16.71 -12.89 0.98
C ILE A 157 16.12 -14.25 1.34
N TRP A 158 14.80 -14.42 1.33
CA TRP A 158 14.11 -15.64 1.81
C TRP A 158 13.50 -16.49 0.69
N GLY A 159 13.61 -16.06 -0.57
CA GLY A 159 13.17 -16.85 -1.71
C GLY A 159 14.03 -18.07 -2.04
N GLY A 160 13.67 -18.71 -3.15
CA GLY A 160 14.29 -19.91 -3.74
C GLY A 160 15.68 -19.68 -4.37
N GLU A 161 16.01 -20.51 -5.35
CA GLU A 161 17.34 -20.55 -5.97
C GLU A 161 17.64 -19.30 -6.80
N ARG A 162 16.68 -18.82 -7.61
CA ARG A 162 16.85 -17.64 -8.49
C ARG A 162 16.27 -16.38 -7.88
N ARG A 163 16.11 -16.35 -6.56
CA ARG A 163 15.49 -15.26 -5.81
C ARG A 163 16.04 -13.86 -6.10
N VAL A 164 17.35 -13.72 -6.33
CA VAL A 164 17.96 -12.42 -6.62
C VAL A 164 17.51 -11.92 -7.99
N TYR A 165 17.51 -12.80 -8.99
CA TYR A 165 17.02 -12.48 -10.33
C TYR A 165 15.54 -12.10 -10.29
N ALA A 166 14.71 -12.89 -9.62
CA ALA A 166 13.28 -12.61 -9.50
C ALA A 166 12.99 -11.30 -8.76
N ALA A 167 13.70 -11.02 -7.66
CA ALA A 167 13.55 -9.77 -6.91
C ALA A 167 13.93 -8.55 -7.75
N ILE A 168 15.08 -8.59 -8.45
CA ILE A 168 15.51 -7.50 -9.34
C ILE A 168 14.52 -7.31 -10.48
N LYS A 169 14.06 -8.40 -11.12
CA LYS A 169 13.09 -8.33 -12.21
C LYS A 169 11.76 -7.71 -11.74
N PHE A 170 11.22 -8.19 -10.62
CA PHE A 170 10.02 -7.62 -9.98
C PHE A 170 10.18 -6.12 -9.74
N PHE A 171 11.27 -5.73 -9.07
CA PHE A 171 11.53 -4.34 -8.72
C PHE A 171 11.66 -3.46 -9.95
N LEU A 172 12.49 -3.85 -10.94
CA LEU A 172 12.70 -3.04 -12.14
C LEU A 172 11.43 -2.89 -12.97
N TYR A 173 10.64 -3.95 -13.16
CA TYR A 173 9.38 -3.87 -13.90
C TYR A 173 8.45 -2.85 -13.24
N THR A 174 8.19 -3.05 -11.94
CA THR A 174 7.20 -2.25 -11.22
C THR A 174 7.66 -0.81 -10.98
N ALA A 175 8.94 -0.59 -10.68
CA ALA A 175 9.52 0.74 -10.46
C ALA A 175 9.57 1.57 -11.74
N ILE A 176 9.88 0.99 -12.91
CA ILE A 176 9.86 1.74 -14.18
C ILE A 176 8.45 2.23 -14.49
N GLY A 177 7.45 1.35 -14.32
CA GLY A 177 6.05 1.72 -14.50
C GLY A 177 5.63 2.85 -13.57
N SER A 178 5.92 2.72 -12.29
CA SER A 178 5.52 3.71 -11.29
C SER A 178 6.28 5.04 -11.43
N LEU A 179 7.55 5.05 -11.85
CA LEU A 179 8.26 6.29 -12.16
C LEU A 179 7.59 7.07 -13.30
N LEU A 180 7.06 6.40 -14.31
CA LEU A 180 6.28 7.06 -15.36
C LEU A 180 4.97 7.64 -14.81
N MET A 181 4.29 6.90 -13.93
CA MET A 181 3.12 7.41 -13.21
C MET A 181 3.47 8.66 -12.39
N LEU A 182 4.62 8.69 -11.71
CA LEU A 182 5.08 9.87 -10.98
C LEU A 182 5.24 11.09 -11.89
N VAL A 183 5.77 10.93 -13.10
CA VAL A 183 5.83 12.04 -14.08
C VAL A 183 4.42 12.57 -14.38
N GLY A 184 3.43 11.69 -14.56
CA GLY A 184 2.04 12.07 -14.74
C GLY A 184 1.46 12.81 -13.53
N ILE A 185 1.73 12.33 -12.31
CA ILE A 185 1.34 12.97 -11.05
C ILE A 185 1.91 14.39 -10.97
N LEU A 186 3.21 14.55 -11.21
CA LEU A 186 3.89 15.85 -11.17
C LEU A 186 3.40 16.81 -12.27
N TYR A 187 3.05 16.27 -13.45
CA TYR A 187 2.45 17.05 -14.52
C TYR A 187 1.07 17.59 -14.11
N MET A 188 0.19 16.75 -13.55
CA MET A 188 -1.11 17.19 -13.06
C MET A 188 -0.98 18.24 -11.97
N TYR A 189 -0.05 18.04 -11.03
CA TYR A 189 0.29 19.04 -10.02
C TYR A 189 0.70 20.38 -10.62
N ALA A 190 1.64 20.37 -11.58
CA ALA A 190 2.11 21.60 -12.23
C ALA A 190 0.97 22.32 -12.97
N ARG A 191 0.09 21.56 -13.65
CA ARG A 191 -1.07 22.10 -14.36
C ARG A 191 -2.11 22.68 -13.40
N GLY A 192 -2.43 21.95 -12.33
CA GLY A 192 -3.36 22.38 -11.29
C GLY A 192 -2.89 23.64 -10.60
N LYS A 193 -1.62 23.69 -10.18
CA LYS A 193 -1.00 24.86 -9.56
C LYS A 193 -1.03 26.10 -10.48
N ALA A 194 -0.77 25.91 -11.78
CA ALA A 194 -0.82 27.01 -12.74
C ALA A 194 -2.23 27.58 -12.94
N LEU A 195 -3.28 26.75 -12.80
CA LEU A 195 -4.67 27.14 -12.99
C LEU A 195 -5.32 27.69 -11.73
N LEU A 196 -5.20 26.95 -10.62
CA LEU A 196 -5.87 27.22 -9.35
C LEU A 196 -5.09 28.23 -8.49
N GLY A 197 -3.81 28.48 -8.81
CA GLY A 197 -2.92 29.33 -8.02
C GLY A 197 -2.47 28.71 -6.69
N VAL A 198 -3.02 27.54 -6.34
CA VAL A 198 -2.75 26.80 -5.11
C VAL A 198 -2.14 25.44 -5.45
N ALA A 199 -1.12 25.05 -4.71
CA ALA A 199 -0.51 23.73 -4.80
C ALA A 199 -1.40 22.70 -4.08
N SER A 200 -1.75 21.60 -4.75
CA SER A 200 -2.51 20.51 -4.15
C SER A 200 -2.27 19.19 -4.89
N PHE A 201 -2.21 18.10 -4.13
CA PHE A 201 -2.24 16.73 -4.64
C PHE A 201 -3.53 15.98 -4.26
N ALA A 202 -4.51 16.65 -3.64
CA ALA A 202 -5.78 16.03 -3.29
C ALA A 202 -6.56 15.61 -4.54
N PHE A 203 -7.10 14.38 -4.56
CA PHE A 203 -7.83 13.88 -5.73
C PHE A 203 -8.97 14.83 -6.16
N VAL A 204 -9.72 15.33 -5.18
CA VAL A 204 -10.86 16.24 -5.41
C VAL A 204 -10.47 17.50 -6.19
N ASP A 205 -9.28 18.04 -5.95
CA ASP A 205 -8.77 19.23 -6.64
C ASP A 205 -8.26 18.86 -8.03
N LEU A 206 -7.55 17.74 -8.14
CA LEU A 206 -6.98 17.28 -9.41
C LEU A 206 -8.08 16.91 -10.43
N PHE A 207 -9.23 16.43 -9.98
CA PHE A 207 -10.40 16.16 -10.83
C PHE A 207 -11.01 17.43 -11.46
N GLN A 208 -10.77 18.60 -10.89
CA GLN A 208 -11.28 19.87 -11.42
C GLN A 208 -10.37 20.45 -12.52
N ILE A 209 -9.21 19.85 -12.78
CA ILE A 209 -8.25 20.36 -13.76
C ILE A 209 -8.77 20.05 -15.18
N PRO A 210 -9.09 21.07 -16.00
CA PRO A 210 -9.42 20.87 -17.39
C PRO A 210 -8.16 20.47 -18.16
N LEU A 211 -8.18 19.24 -18.67
CA LEU A 211 -7.13 18.67 -19.51
C LEU A 211 -7.61 18.57 -20.96
N THR A 212 -6.76 18.95 -21.90
CA THR A 212 -6.98 18.71 -23.32
C THR A 212 -7.00 17.20 -23.61
N PRO A 213 -7.65 16.76 -24.70
CA PRO A 213 -7.68 15.33 -25.05
C PRO A 213 -6.29 14.69 -25.19
N GLY A 214 -5.30 15.46 -25.66
CA GLY A 214 -3.91 15.00 -25.77
C GLY A 214 -3.27 14.79 -24.39
N GLU A 215 -3.45 15.72 -23.46
CA GLU A 215 -2.95 15.59 -22.09
C GLU A 215 -3.60 14.40 -21.38
N GLN A 216 -4.93 14.24 -21.52
CA GLN A 216 -5.65 13.09 -20.96
C GLN A 216 -5.12 11.77 -21.50
N MET A 217 -4.84 11.67 -22.81
CA MET A 217 -4.29 10.46 -23.42
C MET A 217 -2.91 10.10 -22.86
N TRP A 218 -2.00 11.07 -22.73
CA TRP A 218 -0.66 10.82 -22.20
C TRP A 218 -0.67 10.49 -20.71
N LEU A 219 -1.49 11.19 -19.93
CA LEU A 219 -1.68 10.91 -18.51
C LEU A 219 -2.31 9.54 -18.32
N PHE A 220 -3.38 9.23 -19.05
CA PHE A 220 -3.98 7.89 -19.04
C PHE A 220 -2.94 6.84 -19.39
N GLY A 221 -2.16 7.02 -20.47
CA GLY A 221 -1.11 6.08 -20.85
C GLY A 221 -0.05 5.86 -19.78
N ALA A 222 0.36 6.91 -19.07
CA ALA A 222 1.33 6.84 -17.98
C ALA A 222 0.80 6.01 -16.79
N PHE A 223 -0.42 6.28 -16.34
CA PHE A 223 -1.06 5.53 -15.25
C PHE A 223 -1.41 4.11 -15.69
N ALA A 224 -2.01 3.95 -16.86
CA ALA A 224 -2.41 2.66 -17.41
C ALA A 224 -1.21 1.73 -17.59
N LEU A 225 -0.05 2.23 -18.00
CA LEU A 225 1.16 1.41 -18.08
C LEU A 225 1.64 0.95 -16.70
N ALA A 226 1.69 1.85 -15.72
CA ALA A 226 2.09 1.52 -14.35
C ALA A 226 1.18 0.45 -13.74
N PHE A 227 -0.13 0.62 -13.88
CA PHE A 227 -1.15 -0.31 -13.45
C PHE A 227 -1.13 -1.62 -14.25
N ALA A 228 -0.98 -1.58 -15.57
CA ALA A 228 -0.85 -2.78 -16.41
C ALA A 228 0.36 -3.64 -16.02
N ILE A 229 1.48 -3.02 -15.64
CA ILE A 229 2.63 -3.74 -15.09
C ILE A 229 2.29 -4.35 -13.72
N LYS A 230 1.60 -3.62 -12.84
CA LYS A 230 1.23 -4.07 -11.48
C LYS A 230 0.14 -5.15 -11.46
N VAL A 231 -0.79 -5.16 -12.44
CA VAL A 231 -1.89 -6.15 -12.68
C VAL A 231 -1.46 -7.33 -13.58
N PRO A 232 -0.17 -7.46 -13.88
CA PRO A 232 0.39 -8.23 -15.00
C PRO A 232 -0.52 -8.42 -16.22
N VAL A 233 -0.91 -7.34 -16.90
CA VAL A 233 -1.59 -7.42 -18.21
C VAL A 233 -0.58 -7.78 -19.31
N PHE A 234 -0.99 -8.54 -20.33
CA PHE A 234 -0.14 -8.78 -21.51
C PHE A 234 0.27 -7.45 -22.18
N PRO A 235 1.56 -7.23 -22.53
CA PRO A 235 2.72 -8.14 -22.45
C PRO A 235 3.59 -7.98 -21.17
N PHE A 236 3.16 -7.21 -20.18
CA PHE A 236 3.94 -6.80 -19.01
C PHE A 236 3.94 -7.79 -17.83
N HIS A 237 3.51 -9.03 -18.05
CA HIS A 237 3.25 -10.00 -16.99
C HIS A 237 4.44 -10.88 -16.59
N THR A 238 5.53 -10.84 -17.34
CA THR A 238 6.61 -11.85 -17.23
C THR A 238 7.37 -11.81 -15.91
N TRP A 239 7.28 -10.72 -15.13
CA TRP A 239 7.86 -10.64 -13.80
C TRP A 239 7.09 -11.50 -12.78
N LEU A 240 5.78 -11.67 -12.98
CA LEU A 240 4.89 -12.30 -12.00
C LEU A 240 5.20 -13.80 -11.80
N PRO A 241 5.35 -14.63 -12.85
CA PRO A 241 5.71 -16.05 -12.67
C PRO A 241 7.01 -16.24 -11.90
N ASP A 242 8.05 -15.48 -12.24
CA ASP A 242 9.35 -15.56 -11.55
C ASP A 242 9.23 -15.12 -10.09
N ALA A 243 8.51 -14.02 -9.82
CA ALA A 243 8.27 -13.54 -8.47
C ALA A 243 7.51 -14.57 -7.61
N HIS A 244 6.47 -15.22 -8.15
CA HIS A 244 5.69 -16.21 -7.41
C HIS A 244 6.42 -17.52 -7.16
N VAL A 245 7.18 -18.00 -8.14
CA VAL A 245 7.95 -19.24 -8.01
C VAL A 245 9.06 -19.07 -6.98
N GLU A 246 9.72 -17.91 -6.97
CA GLU A 246 10.88 -17.70 -6.11
C GLU A 246 10.52 -17.08 -4.75
N ALA A 247 9.39 -16.39 -4.58
CA ALA A 247 9.02 -15.83 -3.29
C ALA A 247 8.75 -16.93 -2.23
N PRO A 248 9.09 -16.69 -0.95
CA PRO A 248 8.65 -17.57 0.12
C PRO A 248 7.11 -17.62 0.15
N THR A 249 6.53 -18.72 0.65
CA THR A 249 5.07 -18.95 0.62
C THR A 249 4.25 -17.75 1.15
N ALA A 250 4.67 -17.17 2.26
CA ALA A 250 4.01 -15.99 2.85
C ALA A 250 4.10 -14.76 1.94
N GLY A 251 5.25 -14.56 1.28
CA GLY A 251 5.41 -13.50 0.27
C GLY A 251 4.49 -13.73 -0.93
N SER A 252 4.39 -14.96 -1.44
CA SER A 252 3.49 -15.29 -2.54
C SER A 252 2.01 -15.12 -2.19
N VAL A 253 1.61 -15.45 -0.96
CA VAL A 253 0.24 -15.21 -0.47
C VAL A 253 -0.10 -13.73 -0.48
N ILE A 254 0.79 -12.86 0.03
CA ILE A 254 0.57 -11.41 0.03
C ILE A 254 0.61 -10.84 -1.38
N LEU A 255 1.55 -11.30 -2.22
CA LEU A 255 1.67 -10.83 -3.60
C LEU A 255 0.40 -11.15 -4.40
N ALA A 256 -0.08 -12.40 -4.36
CA ALA A 256 -1.29 -12.82 -5.06
C ALA A 256 -2.56 -12.25 -4.43
N GLY A 257 -2.66 -12.30 -3.11
CA GLY A 257 -3.86 -11.95 -2.35
C GLY A 257 -4.14 -10.45 -2.36
N VAL A 258 -3.09 -9.63 -2.38
CA VAL A 258 -3.20 -8.21 -2.03
C VAL A 258 -2.49 -7.28 -3.02
N LEU A 259 -1.18 -7.47 -3.31
CA LEU A 259 -0.43 -6.50 -4.12
C LEU A 259 -0.98 -6.34 -5.54
N LEU A 260 -1.53 -7.41 -6.12
CA LEU A 260 -2.16 -7.38 -7.43
C LEU A 260 -3.50 -6.61 -7.45
N LYS A 261 -4.11 -6.34 -6.28
CA LYS A 261 -5.37 -5.58 -6.16
C LYS A 261 -5.14 -4.07 -6.09
N MET A 262 -3.88 -3.66 -5.92
CA MET A 262 -3.48 -2.26 -5.91
C MET A 262 -3.30 -1.67 -7.31
N GLY A 263 -3.18 -2.54 -8.31
CA GLY A 263 -2.99 -2.15 -9.71
C GLY A 263 -4.31 -1.99 -10.44
#